data_AF-A0A7V3BKJ1-F1
#
_entry.id   AF-A0A7V3BKJ1-F1
#
_cell.length_a   1.000
_cell.length_b   1.000
_cell.length_c   1.000
_cell.angle_alpha   90.00
_cell.angle_beta   90.00
_cell.angle_gamma   90.00
#
_symmetry.space_group_name_H-M   'P 1'
#
loop_
_entity.id
_entity.type
_entity.pdbx_description
1 polymer ?
#
loop_
_entity_poly.entity_id
_entity_poly.type
_entity_poly.pdbx_seq_one_letter_code
_entity_poly.pdbx_strand_id
1 'polypeptide(L)'
;MDDIFKKLDEHAQQYRVCQWEGTLRDYLPLVLTNPKLAQLAHARLYDMVRAAGVDVDDQGQEHYRFFERELFGIDDALAKVVEYLKAAALGSDVGKRILMLYGPPSSGKSQLVILLKRGLEE
;
A
#
# COMPACT_ATOMS: atom_id res chain seq x y z
N MET A 1 -18.46 -5.61 -24.47
CA MET A 1 -18.44 -6.26 -23.14
C MET A 1 -17.31 -7.29 -23.10
N ASP A 2 -17.15 -8.10 -24.15
CA ASP A 2 -16.03 -9.06 -24.31
C ASP A 2 -14.63 -8.42 -24.31
N ASP A 3 -14.48 -7.20 -24.84
CA ASP A 3 -13.19 -6.47 -24.84
C ASP A 3 -12.68 -6.11 -23.44
N ILE A 4 -13.58 -5.93 -22.46
CA ILE A 4 -13.21 -5.64 -21.07
C ILE A 4 -12.69 -6.91 -20.39
N PHE A 5 -13.36 -8.04 -20.59
CA PHE A 5 -12.91 -9.33 -20.05
C PHE A 5 -11.59 -9.76 -20.65
N LYS A 6 -11.39 -9.54 -21.96
CA LYS A 6 -10.11 -9.80 -22.62
C LYS A 6 -8.98 -8.94 -22.06
N LYS A 7 -9.20 -7.64 -21.85
CA LYS A 7 -8.22 -6.75 -21.21
C LYS A 7 -7.94 -7.12 -19.75
N LEU A 8 -8.95 -7.59 -19.01
CA LEU A 8 -8.78 -8.08 -17.64
C LEU A 8 -7.95 -9.38 -17.62
N ASP A 9 -8.18 -10.29 -18.55
CA ASP A 9 -7.40 -11.51 -18.71
C ASP A 9 -5.96 -11.22 -19.16
N GLU A 10 -5.77 -10.32 -20.12
CA GLU A 10 -4.44 -9.88 -20.58
C GLU A 10 -3.68 -9.21 -19.42
N HIS A 11 -4.34 -8.34 -18.65
CA HIS A 11 -3.77 -7.76 -17.43
C HIS A 11 -3.43 -8.87 -16.42
N ALA A 12 -4.35 -9.76 -16.08
CA ALA A 12 -4.09 -10.88 -15.17
C ALA A 12 -2.95 -11.81 -15.64
N GLN A 13 -2.78 -11.97 -16.96
CA GLN A 13 -1.68 -12.74 -17.55
C GLN A 13 -0.34 -11.99 -17.52
N GLN A 14 -0.33 -10.68 -17.76
CA GLN A 14 0.85 -9.81 -17.67
C GLN A 14 1.38 -9.74 -16.24
N TYR A 15 0.47 -9.70 -15.26
CA TYR A 15 0.76 -9.74 -13.84
C TYR A 15 0.63 -11.16 -13.27
N ARG A 16 1.02 -12.21 -14.03
CA ARG A 16 1.26 -13.55 -13.48
C ARG A 16 2.41 -13.50 -12.47
N VAL A 17 2.14 -12.90 -11.32
CA VAL A 17 2.75 -13.20 -10.04
C VAL A 17 2.69 -14.72 -9.96
N CYS A 18 3.85 -15.37 -9.85
CA CYS A 18 3.90 -16.81 -9.64
C CYS A 18 2.97 -17.15 -8.47
N GLN A 19 1.79 -17.71 -8.77
CA GLN A 19 0.88 -18.19 -7.77
C GLN A 19 1.57 -19.38 -7.15
N TRP A 20 2.18 -19.17 -5.99
CA TRP A 20 2.76 -20.26 -5.23
C TRP A 20 1.63 -21.25 -4.93
N GLU A 21 1.85 -22.51 -5.27
CA GLU A 21 0.94 -23.62 -4.98
C GLU A 21 1.68 -24.63 -4.09
N GLY A 22 1.01 -25.09 -3.04
CA GLY A 22 1.59 -26.02 -2.09
C GLY A 22 0.72 -26.18 -0.85
N THR A 23 1.13 -27.05 0.06
CA THR A 23 0.44 -27.24 1.34
C THR A 23 0.92 -26.23 2.38
N LEU A 24 0.16 -26.05 3.46
CA LEU A 24 0.62 -25.26 4.62
C LEU A 24 2.00 -25.74 5.14
N ARG A 25 2.28 -27.05 5.06
CA ARG A 25 3.55 -27.64 5.46
C ARG A 25 4.71 -27.15 4.60
N ASP A 26 4.46 -26.92 3.32
CA ASP A 26 5.45 -26.40 2.37
C ASP A 26 5.64 -24.89 2.53
N TYR A 27 4.58 -24.18 2.95
CA TYR A 27 4.61 -22.73 3.16
C TYR A 27 5.35 -22.31 4.44
N LEU A 28 5.19 -23.06 5.54
CA LEU A 28 5.76 -22.69 6.84
C LEU A 28 7.28 -22.46 6.80
N PRO A 29 8.12 -23.32 6.18
CA PRO A 29 9.55 -23.05 6.01
C PRO A 29 9.86 -21.77 5.25
N LEU A 30 9.02 -21.40 4.26
CA LEU A 30 9.19 -20.16 3.51
C LEU A 30 8.99 -18.95 4.42
N VAL A 31 7.94 -18.96 5.25
CA VAL A 31 7.67 -17.88 6.22
C VAL A 31 8.76 -17.80 7.29
N LEU A 32 9.28 -18.94 7.77
CA LEU A 32 10.40 -18.96 8.72
C LEU A 32 11.66 -18.34 8.12
N THR A 33 11.90 -18.55 6.82
CA THR A 33 13.02 -17.97 6.08
C THR A 33 12.80 -16.49 5.79
N ASN A 34 11.58 -16.13 5.41
CA ASN A 34 11.19 -14.76 5.10
C ASN A 34 9.83 -14.43 5.74
N PRO A 35 9.84 -13.86 6.97
CA PRO A 35 8.63 -13.49 7.68
C PRO A 35 7.75 -12.49 6.92
N LYS A 36 8.32 -11.72 5.98
CA LYS A 36 7.56 -10.77 5.14
C LYS A 36 6.51 -11.44 4.26
N LEU A 37 6.62 -12.75 4.01
CA LEU A 37 5.61 -13.49 3.26
C LEU A 37 4.24 -13.49 3.96
N ALA A 38 4.24 -13.56 5.30
CA ALA A 38 3.03 -13.58 6.12
C ALA A 38 2.71 -12.22 6.78
N GLN A 39 3.36 -11.14 6.35
CA GLN A 39 3.13 -9.81 6.92
C GLN A 39 1.74 -9.25 6.56
N LEU A 40 1.19 -8.41 7.46
CA LEU A 40 -0.08 -7.72 7.26
C LEU A 40 -0.03 -6.81 6.01
N ALA A 41 -1.14 -6.71 5.29
CA ALA A 41 -1.25 -5.81 4.13
C ALA A 41 -0.93 -4.34 4.48
N HIS A 42 -1.38 -3.89 5.67
CA HIS A 42 -1.05 -2.56 6.18
C HIS A 42 0.46 -2.35 6.38
N ALA A 43 1.17 -3.38 6.85
CA ALA A 43 2.62 -3.34 7.00
C ALA A 43 3.32 -3.25 5.63
N ARG A 44 2.84 -4.00 4.63
CA ARG A 44 3.37 -3.90 3.24
C ARG A 44 3.30 -2.47 2.72
N LEU A 45 2.13 -1.83 2.85
CA LEU A 45 1.91 -0.47 2.41
C LEU A 45 2.76 0.54 3.20
N TYR A 46 2.81 0.40 4.53
CA TYR A 46 3.62 1.27 5.38
C TYR A 46 5.11 1.19 5.03
N ASP A 47 5.64 -0.04 4.93
CA ASP A 47 7.05 -0.28 4.60
C ASP A 47 7.40 0.26 3.21
N MET A 48 6.52 0.07 2.22
CA MET A 48 6.65 0.61 0.86
C MET A 48 6.74 2.14 0.87
N VAL A 49 5.79 2.82 1.52
CA VAL A 49 5.79 4.28 1.61
C VAL A 49 7.06 4.79 2.30
N ARG A 50 7.45 4.15 3.40
CA ARG A 50 8.65 4.54 4.16
C ARG A 50 9.95 4.26 3.41
N ALA A 51 10.00 3.20 2.59
CA ALA A 51 11.16 2.85 1.78
C ALA A 51 11.48 3.89 0.69
N ALA A 52 10.48 4.67 0.24
CA ALA A 52 10.70 5.79 -0.68
C ALA A 52 11.46 6.98 -0.04
N GLY A 53 11.55 7.00 1.29
CA GLY A 53 12.22 8.04 2.07
C GLY A 53 11.24 8.93 2.83
N VAL A 54 11.67 9.39 4.01
CA VAL A 54 10.92 10.28 4.89
C VAL A 54 11.85 11.42 5.29
N ASP A 55 11.42 12.65 5.02
CA ASP A 55 12.07 13.86 5.49
C ASP A 55 11.33 14.37 6.74
N VAL A 56 12.07 14.95 7.67
CA VAL A 56 11.50 15.54 8.89
C VAL A 56 11.83 17.01 8.89
N ASP A 57 10.81 17.86 8.96
CA ASP A 57 11.01 19.30 9.02
C ASP A 57 11.45 19.78 10.42
N ASP A 58 11.77 21.08 10.52
CA ASP A 58 12.21 21.70 11.77
C ASP A 58 11.14 21.66 12.88
N GLN A 59 9.87 21.39 12.53
CA GLN A 59 8.76 21.24 13.46
C GLN A 59 8.51 19.77 13.86
N GLY A 60 9.28 18.83 13.29
CA GLY A 60 9.17 17.40 13.55
C GLY A 60 8.09 16.69 12.73
N GLN A 61 7.53 17.31 11.68
CA GLN A 61 6.55 16.67 10.82
C GLN A 61 7.23 15.79 9.78
N GLU A 62 6.72 14.56 9.62
CA GLU A 62 7.19 13.60 8.61
C GLU A 62 6.58 13.91 7.24
N HIS A 63 7.45 14.18 6.26
CA HIS A 63 7.12 14.34 4.84
C HIS A 63 7.55 13.08 4.08
N TYR A 64 6.59 12.45 3.40
CA TYR A 64 6.82 11.15 2.74
C TYR A 64 7.07 11.33 1.25
N ARG A 65 8.32 11.11 0.82
CA ARG A 65 8.77 11.27 -0.58
C ARG A 65 7.99 10.46 -1.59
N PHE A 66 7.37 9.37 -1.16
CA PHE A 66 6.49 8.55 -1.98
C PHE A 66 5.40 9.38 -2.67
N PHE A 67 4.84 10.39 -1.99
CA PHE A 67 3.71 11.18 -2.50
C PHE A 67 4.10 12.47 -3.23
N GLU A 68 5.32 12.98 -3.00
CA GLU A 68 5.76 14.33 -3.40
C GLU A 68 5.68 14.62 -4.90
N ARG A 69 5.68 13.59 -5.76
CA ARG A 69 5.66 13.78 -7.22
C ARG A 69 4.26 13.97 -7.79
N GLU A 70 3.23 13.52 -7.08
CA GLU A 70 1.86 13.44 -7.61
C GLU A 70 0.80 14.08 -6.71
N LEU A 71 1.05 14.22 -5.41
CA LEU A 71 0.12 14.78 -4.44
C LEU A 71 0.76 15.97 -3.74
N PHE A 72 0.13 17.14 -3.87
CA PHE A 72 0.68 18.41 -3.37
C PHE A 72 -0.34 19.11 -2.46
N GLY A 73 0.14 19.70 -1.37
CA GLY A 73 -0.68 20.55 -0.47
C GLY A 73 -1.71 19.78 0.36
N ILE A 74 -1.52 18.47 0.51
CA ILE A 74 -2.37 17.58 1.34
C ILE A 74 -1.53 16.78 2.34
N ASP A 75 -0.37 17.29 2.70
CA ASP A 75 0.67 16.61 3.49
C ASP A 75 0.12 16.14 4.84
N ASP A 76 -0.65 16.98 5.54
CA ASP A 76 -1.34 16.62 6.79
C ASP A 76 -2.30 15.42 6.64
N ALA A 77 -2.99 15.34 5.49
CA ALA A 77 -3.92 14.24 5.23
C ALA A 77 -3.16 12.95 4.89
N LEU A 78 -2.06 13.07 4.15
CA LEU A 78 -1.18 11.95 3.84
C LEU A 78 -0.51 11.41 5.10
N ALA A 79 -0.01 12.28 5.97
CA ALA A 79 0.56 11.88 7.26
C ALA A 79 -0.43 11.05 8.08
N LYS A 80 -1.70 11.46 8.16
CA LYS A 80 -2.76 10.69 8.85
C LYS A 80 -3.00 9.31 8.22
N VAL A 81 -2.94 9.20 6.90
CA VAL A 81 -3.05 7.89 6.21
C VAL A 81 -1.86 7.01 6.57
N VAL A 82 -0.64 7.56 6.58
CA VAL A 82 0.56 6.79 6.94
C VAL A 82 0.56 6.40 8.42
N GLU A 83 0.12 7.27 9.32
CA GLU A 83 -0.08 6.96 10.73
C GLU A 83 -1.10 5.83 10.94
N TYR A 84 -2.21 5.85 10.18
CA TYR A 84 -3.17 4.77 10.17
C TYR A 84 -2.51 3.45 9.75
N LEU A 85 -1.74 3.45 8.65
CA LEU A 85 -1.04 2.26 8.17
C LEU A 85 -0.03 1.75 9.19
N LYS A 86 0.73 2.65 9.84
CA LYS A 86 1.67 2.34 10.92
C LYS A 86 0.98 1.67 12.11
N ALA A 87 -0.11 2.26 12.59
CA ALA A 87 -0.88 1.71 13.71
C ALA A 87 -1.48 0.34 13.36
N ALA A 88 -2.00 0.18 12.13
CA ALA A 88 -2.54 -1.09 11.65
C ALA A 88 -1.45 -2.16 11.44
N ALA A 89 -0.25 -1.76 11.01
CA ALA A 89 0.91 -2.65 10.86
C ALA A 89 1.38 -3.24 12.20
N LEU A 90 1.23 -2.50 13.29
CA LEU A 90 1.54 -2.94 14.66
C LEU A 90 0.47 -3.85 15.28
N GLY A 91 -0.57 -4.24 14.52
CA GLY A 91 -1.62 -5.13 15.00
C GLY A 91 -2.64 -4.49 15.94
N SER A 92 -2.70 -3.14 15.99
CA SER A 92 -3.71 -2.44 16.76
C SER A 92 -5.12 -2.64 16.18
N ASP A 93 -6.15 -2.38 17.00
CA ASP A 93 -7.55 -2.41 16.54
C ASP A 93 -7.86 -1.37 15.45
N VAL A 94 -6.95 -0.44 15.17
CA VAL A 94 -7.05 0.49 14.03
C VAL A 94 -7.14 -0.27 12.71
N GLY A 95 -6.38 -1.36 12.54
CA GLY A 95 -6.39 -2.16 11.32
C GLY A 95 -7.67 -2.95 11.05
N LYS A 96 -8.61 -2.96 12.01
CA LYS A 96 -9.96 -3.55 11.85
C LYS A 96 -11.00 -2.52 11.39
N ARG A 97 -10.61 -1.25 11.26
CA ARG A 97 -11.50 -0.13 10.87
C ARG A 97 -11.49 0.07 9.36
N ILE A 98 -12.51 0.73 8.84
CA ILE A 98 -12.56 1.13 7.42
C ILE A 98 -11.92 2.52 7.30
N LEU A 99 -10.84 2.64 6.52
CA LEU A 99 -10.27 3.94 6.13
C LEU A 99 -11.12 4.55 5.02
N MET A 100 -11.85 5.63 5.33
CA MET A 100 -12.71 6.32 4.37
C MET A 100 -12.02 7.58 3.84
N LEU A 101 -11.76 7.62 2.54
CA LEU A 101 -11.25 8.81 1.84
C LEU A 101 -12.44 9.66 1.39
N TYR A 102 -12.72 10.78 2.08
CA TYR A 102 -13.79 11.72 1.73
C TYR A 102 -13.23 13.12 1.42
N GLY A 103 -13.99 13.91 0.66
CA GLY A 103 -13.61 15.29 0.31
C GLY A 103 -14.18 15.74 -1.04
N PRO A 104 -13.94 16.99 -1.46
CA PRO A 104 -14.43 17.53 -2.73
C PRO A 104 -14.02 16.68 -3.94
N PRO A 105 -14.78 16.72 -5.05
CA PRO A 105 -14.30 16.16 -6.32
C PRO A 105 -12.94 16.78 -6.67
N SER A 106 -12.05 15.99 -7.29
CA SER A 106 -10.68 16.39 -7.64
C SER A 106 -9.67 16.56 -6.48
N SER A 107 -9.99 16.17 -5.24
CA SER A 107 -9.07 16.29 -4.10
C SER A 107 -7.97 15.20 -4.02
N GLY A 108 -7.60 14.56 -5.14
CA GLY A 108 -6.51 13.57 -5.18
C GLY A 108 -6.79 12.19 -4.56
N LYS A 109 -8.01 11.89 -4.07
CA LYS A 109 -8.34 10.59 -3.43
C LYS A 109 -8.07 9.38 -4.31
N SER A 110 -8.54 9.42 -5.56
CA SER A 110 -8.29 8.34 -6.52
C SER A 110 -6.81 8.26 -6.88
N GLN A 111 -6.12 9.39 -6.94
CA GLN A 111 -4.69 9.45 -7.24
C GLN A 111 -3.86 8.79 -6.14
N LEU A 112 -4.20 9.00 -4.87
CA LEU A 112 -3.60 8.28 -3.74
C LEU A 112 -3.73 6.76 -3.90
N VAL A 113 -4.94 6.27 -4.23
CA VAL A 113 -5.17 4.83 -4.42
C VAL A 113 -4.38 4.29 -5.61
N ILE A 114 -4.31 5.04 -6.71
CA ILE A 114 -3.52 4.67 -7.90
C ILE A 114 -2.03 4.59 -7.56
N LEU A 115 -1.50 5.57 -6.84
CA LEU A 115 -0.10 5.63 -6.44
C LEU A 115 0.26 4.45 -5.52
N LEU A 116 -0.57 4.18 -4.51
CA LEU A 116 -0.39 3.03 -3.61
C LEU A 116 -0.44 1.70 -4.38
N LYS A 117 -1.33 1.57 -5.36
CA LYS A 117 -1.38 0.38 -6.21
C LYS A 117 -0.09 0.23 -7.01
N ARG A 118 0.37 1.28 -7.69
CA ARG A 118 1.61 1.26 -8.48
C ARG A 118 2.82 0.89 -7.63
N GLY A 119 2.95 1.47 -6.44
CA GLY A 119 4.06 1.15 -5.54
C GLY A 119 4.09 -0.30 -5.06
N LEU A 120 2.96 -1.01 -5.06
CA LEU A 120 2.90 -2.44 -4.73
C LEU A 120 3.18 -3.36 -5.93
N GLU A 121 3.11 -2.82 -7.14
CA GLU A 121 3.37 -3.55 -8.39
C GLU A 121 4.84 -3.49 -8.82
N GLU A 122 5.61 -2.54 -8.28
CA GLU A 122 7.07 -2.43 -8.40
C GLU A 122 7.80 -3.39 -7.43
#